data_AF-A0A412AUD7-F1
#
_entry.id   AF-A0A412AUD7-F1
#
_cell.length_a   1.000
_cell.length_b   1.000
_cell.length_c   1.000
_cell.angle_alpha   90.00
_cell.angle_beta   90.00
_cell.angle_gamma   90.00
#
_symmetry.space_group_name_H-M   'P 1'
#
loop_
_entity.id
_entity.type
_entity.pdbx_description
1 polymer ?
#
loop_
_entity_poly.entity_id
_entity_poly.type
_entity_poly.pdbx_seq_one_letter_code
_entity_poly.pdbx_strand_id
1 'polypeptide(L)'
;EYRISYDDQNRIDATLEKIAGVTLKNEYQYSDTSIIEGVKLNGSQILTYDWDDLTRMTSRTLKLTAPFTTQYTYLKGSNAGGETMLVAGLKNGGETLSYTYDQFGNIVSVSKNGTVVESYEYDGLNQLVKATNGANVTEYAYDAGGNLTSVKLNGTVTDTYGYTDAGWKDLLTSFNGQAITYDEIGNPLAYRDGYQFTWQNGRRLATVSHGSDSISYTYNPDGIRTSKTVNGAVTKFHTMNSTLLGQTKGSDTIVFLYDEKANRYGFDYNGTKYYYIFNVQGDVIGILNQAGQKIVSYTYDPWGKVLSVDGSEASTIGQLNPIRYRGYYYDTETGFYYLQSRYYDPTVRRFLNPDTLILEDAKIDLISYCKNNPVNYVDPSGNVVFYYGWNVGLSVLGHGDISYIIAVDSQGGVAPMLMSGYGFGEFGISGGQIIGVIWGAETIDDIEGDGGFYGGGGGKVIPGLPVSIGVTLDLITPPKNIVNNDPIGIQLGGNVGYGLPYESQGGLTYTKNLWKENYIKGQMNTFGYYIGPIPQDYFTPRRDYPMYKAYDSIYYETHYGWKYPWQNIF
;
A
#
# COMPACT_ATOMS: atom_id res chain seq x y z
N GLU A 1 15.12 -4.09 22.05
CA GLU A 1 15.30 -5.56 22.06
C GLU A 1 14.08 -6.17 21.43
N TYR A 2 14.24 -7.16 20.56
CA TYR A 2 13.13 -7.87 19.94
C TYR A 2 13.49 -9.35 19.87
N ARG A 3 12.58 -10.20 20.35
CA ARG A 3 12.72 -11.65 20.30
C ARG A 3 11.43 -12.25 19.76
N ILE A 4 11.57 -13.24 18.90
CA ILE A 4 10.48 -14.09 18.43
C ILE A 4 10.75 -15.50 18.97
N SER A 5 9.72 -16.16 19.46
CA SER A 5 9.74 -17.60 19.70
C SER A 5 8.75 -18.31 18.78
N TYR A 6 9.00 -19.59 18.58
CA TYR A 6 8.21 -20.45 17.71
C TYR A 6 7.79 -21.71 18.46
N ASP A 7 6.59 -22.20 18.17
CA ASP A 7 6.13 -23.49 18.64
C ASP A 7 6.73 -24.66 17.84
N ASP A 8 6.32 -25.89 18.19
CA ASP A 8 6.75 -27.13 17.54
C ASP A 8 6.25 -27.27 16.08
N GLN A 9 5.30 -26.43 15.67
CA GLN A 9 4.80 -26.32 14.29
C GLN A 9 5.45 -25.18 13.51
N ASN A 10 6.49 -24.54 14.08
CA ASN A 10 7.21 -23.40 13.48
C ASN A 10 6.32 -22.18 13.25
N ARG A 11 5.26 -22.00 14.06
CA ARG A 11 4.42 -20.80 14.09
C ARG A 11 4.96 -19.87 15.17
N ILE A 12 4.81 -18.56 14.99
CA ILE A 12 5.21 -17.58 16.02
C ILE A 12 4.30 -17.75 17.22
N ASP A 13 4.82 -18.19 18.37
CA ASP A 13 4.04 -18.39 19.58
C ASP A 13 4.15 -17.21 20.55
N ALA A 14 5.23 -16.43 20.48
CA ALA A 14 5.36 -15.19 21.22
C ALA A 14 6.33 -14.19 20.57
N THR A 15 6.08 -12.91 20.83
CA THR A 15 7.05 -11.82 20.62
C THR A 15 7.35 -11.14 21.94
N LEU A 16 8.60 -10.69 22.11
CA LEU A 16 9.02 -9.85 23.22
C LEU A 16 9.73 -8.61 22.67
N GLU A 17 9.16 -7.45 22.97
CA GLU A 17 9.62 -6.17 22.47
C GLU A 17 9.97 -5.26 23.65
N LYS A 18 11.15 -4.65 23.61
CA LYS A 18 11.52 -3.55 24.51
C LYS A 18 11.75 -2.29 23.72
N ILE A 19 10.83 -1.35 23.87
CA ILE A 19 10.73 -0.10 23.10
C ILE A 19 10.64 1.05 24.10
N ALA A 20 11.61 1.97 24.07
CA ALA A 20 11.60 3.15 24.95
C ALA A 20 11.39 2.84 26.45
N GLY A 21 11.88 1.69 26.94
CA GLY A 21 11.70 1.25 28.34
C GLY A 21 10.41 0.49 28.63
N VAL A 22 9.46 0.45 27.70
CA VAL A 22 8.25 -0.38 27.76
C VAL A 22 8.59 -1.79 27.31
N THR A 23 8.10 -2.80 28.05
CA THR A 23 8.22 -4.22 27.67
C THR A 23 6.84 -4.77 27.30
N LEU A 24 6.72 -5.27 26.07
CA LEU A 24 5.52 -5.93 25.56
C LEU A 24 5.87 -7.38 25.22
N LYS A 25 5.16 -8.32 25.84
CA LYS A 25 5.20 -9.74 25.48
C LYS A 25 3.86 -10.13 24.91
N ASN A 26 3.79 -10.40 23.61
CA ASN A 26 2.60 -11.00 23.01
C ASN A 26 2.77 -12.52 23.00
N GLU A 27 1.72 -13.25 23.34
CA GLU A 27 1.66 -14.71 23.27
C GLU A 27 0.43 -15.09 22.44
N TYR A 28 0.66 -15.83 21.36
CA TYR A 28 -0.33 -16.18 20.35
C TYR A 28 -0.89 -17.57 20.64
N GLN A 29 -2.22 -17.69 20.57
CA GLN A 29 -2.93 -18.93 20.87
C GLN A 29 -3.57 -19.45 19.60
N TYR A 30 -3.23 -20.67 19.21
CA TYR A 30 -3.73 -21.31 18.00
C TYR A 30 -4.57 -22.54 18.32
N SER A 31 -5.55 -22.81 17.47
CA SER A 31 -6.27 -24.07 17.43
C SER A 31 -5.38 -25.22 16.98
N ASP A 32 -5.87 -26.45 17.14
CA ASP A 32 -5.24 -27.66 16.59
C ASP A 32 -5.12 -27.62 15.05
N THR A 33 -5.94 -26.80 14.38
CA THR A 33 -5.93 -26.57 12.93
C THR A 33 -5.12 -25.34 12.51
N SER A 34 -4.32 -24.77 13.41
CA SER A 34 -3.48 -23.58 13.16
C SER A 34 -4.22 -22.28 12.87
N ILE A 35 -5.46 -22.16 13.34
CA ILE A 35 -6.21 -20.90 13.31
C ILE A 35 -5.88 -20.13 14.59
N ILE A 36 -5.58 -18.83 14.48
CA ILE A 36 -5.36 -17.98 15.66
C ILE A 36 -6.68 -17.77 16.41
N GLU A 37 -6.72 -18.09 17.70
CA GLU A 37 -7.90 -17.96 18.56
C GLU A 37 -7.79 -16.77 19.53
N GLY A 38 -6.58 -16.29 19.80
CA GLY A 38 -6.40 -15.13 20.66
C GLY A 38 -4.96 -14.71 20.88
N VAL A 39 -4.82 -13.57 21.56
CA VAL A 39 -3.53 -12.97 21.93
C VAL A 39 -3.57 -12.61 23.41
N LYS A 40 -2.51 -12.97 24.13
CA LYS A 40 -2.22 -12.44 25.47
C LYS A 40 -1.15 -11.38 25.38
N LEU A 41 -1.37 -10.25 26.06
CA LEU A 41 -0.37 -9.21 26.24
C LEU A 41 0.11 -9.24 27.70
N ASN A 42 1.41 -9.45 27.90
CA ASN A 42 2.05 -9.57 29.20
C ASN A 42 1.33 -10.59 30.11
N GLY A 43 0.97 -11.75 29.55
CA GLY A 43 0.27 -12.84 30.25
C GLY A 43 -1.24 -12.65 30.42
N SER A 44 -1.79 -11.48 30.10
CA SER A 44 -3.24 -11.20 30.20
C SER A 44 -3.91 -11.37 28.85
N GLN A 45 -5.02 -12.11 28.77
CA GLN A 45 -5.81 -12.19 27.54
C GLN A 45 -6.25 -10.79 27.12
N ILE A 46 -5.88 -10.37 25.90
CA ILE A 46 -6.26 -9.05 25.38
C ILE A 46 -7.17 -9.17 24.14
N LEU A 47 -6.99 -10.21 23.33
CA LEU A 47 -7.77 -10.46 22.13
C LEU A 47 -8.27 -11.89 22.08
N THR A 48 -9.50 -12.08 21.63
CA THR A 48 -10.04 -13.40 21.22
C THR A 48 -10.75 -13.27 19.88
N TYR A 49 -10.69 -14.31 19.07
CA TYR A 49 -11.23 -14.35 17.72
C TYR A 49 -12.22 -15.50 17.56
N ASP A 50 -13.28 -15.27 16.80
CA ASP A 50 -14.15 -16.32 16.29
C ASP A 50 -14.12 -16.30 14.76
N TRP A 51 -14.31 -17.47 14.16
CA TRP A 51 -14.17 -17.72 12.73
C TRP A 51 -15.37 -18.49 12.22
N ASP A 52 -15.68 -18.36 10.93
CA ASP A 52 -16.60 -19.27 10.25
C ASP A 52 -15.88 -20.47 9.62
N ASP A 53 -16.65 -21.39 9.03
CA ASP A 53 -16.14 -22.59 8.38
C ASP A 53 -15.25 -22.31 7.16
N LEU A 54 -15.24 -21.06 6.66
CA LEU A 54 -14.37 -20.59 5.59
C LEU A 54 -13.13 -19.86 6.12
N THR A 55 -12.86 -19.94 7.43
CA THR A 55 -11.75 -19.27 8.11
C THR A 55 -11.78 -17.74 7.97
N ARG A 56 -12.97 -17.16 7.80
CA ARG A 56 -13.18 -15.71 7.84
C ARG A 56 -13.50 -15.29 9.28
N MET A 57 -12.93 -14.16 9.72
CA MET A 57 -13.11 -13.69 11.09
C MET A 57 -14.54 -13.18 11.29
N THR A 58 -15.34 -13.83 12.12
CA THR A 58 -16.72 -13.40 12.41
C THR A 58 -16.78 -12.50 13.65
N SER A 59 -15.76 -12.53 14.50
CA SER A 59 -15.72 -11.76 15.74
C SER A 59 -14.28 -11.54 16.20
N ARG A 60 -14.04 -10.34 16.75
CA ARG A 60 -12.82 -9.95 17.46
C ARG A 60 -13.22 -9.25 18.74
N THR A 61 -12.77 -9.76 19.88
CA THR A 61 -13.10 -9.17 21.19
C THR A 61 -11.86 -8.68 21.91
N LEU A 62 -11.82 -7.38 22.21
CA LEU A 62 -10.89 -6.77 23.15
C LEU A 62 -11.36 -7.06 24.58
N LYS A 63 -10.52 -7.76 25.36
CA LYS A 63 -10.80 -8.15 26.76
C LYS A 63 -10.47 -7.03 27.74
N LEU A 64 -11.16 -5.90 27.60
CA LEU A 64 -11.09 -4.74 28.49
C LEU A 64 -11.97 -4.95 29.74
N THR A 65 -12.03 -3.98 30.66
CA THR A 65 -12.91 -4.08 31.84
C THR A 65 -14.37 -4.32 31.42
N ALA A 66 -14.87 -3.52 30.47
CA ALA A 66 -16.04 -3.87 29.68
C ALA A 66 -15.55 -4.36 28.30
N PRO A 67 -15.74 -5.65 27.96
CA PRO A 67 -15.28 -6.18 26.68
C PRO A 67 -15.88 -5.41 25.50
N PHE A 68 -15.04 -5.16 24.50
CA PHE A 68 -15.47 -4.54 23.25
C PHE A 68 -15.36 -5.55 22.11
N THR A 69 -16.50 -5.95 21.54
CA THR A 69 -16.56 -6.92 20.45
C THR A 69 -16.87 -6.23 19.14
N THR A 70 -16.04 -6.50 18.14
CA THR A 70 -16.29 -6.19 16.74
C THR A 70 -16.76 -7.46 16.05
N GLN A 71 -17.96 -7.44 15.47
CA GLN A 71 -18.53 -8.57 14.72
C GLN A 71 -18.56 -8.25 13.23
N TYR A 72 -18.31 -9.26 12.41
CA TYR A 72 -18.24 -9.14 10.96
C TYR A 72 -19.30 -10.01 10.30
N THR A 73 -19.92 -9.47 9.26
CA THR A 73 -20.74 -10.24 8.32
C THR A 73 -20.22 -10.02 6.91
N TYR A 74 -20.35 -11.03 6.06
CA TYR A 74 -19.80 -11.03 4.71
C TYR A 74 -20.88 -10.97 3.65
N LEU A 75 -20.57 -10.32 2.54
CA LEU A 75 -21.45 -10.21 1.38
C LEU A 75 -21.65 -11.60 0.78
N LYS A 76 -22.90 -11.93 0.47
CA LYS A 76 -23.24 -13.16 -0.26
C LYS A 76 -22.87 -13.00 -1.73
N GLY A 77 -22.34 -14.08 -2.31
CA GLY A 77 -22.07 -14.13 -3.74
C GLY A 77 -23.37 -14.09 -4.57
N SER A 78 -23.22 -13.77 -5.85
CA SER A 78 -24.35 -13.65 -6.79
C SER A 78 -25.09 -14.97 -7.05
N ASN A 79 -24.44 -16.11 -6.85
CA ASN A 79 -25.03 -17.44 -6.99
C ASN A 79 -25.65 -17.91 -5.66
N ALA A 80 -26.64 -18.79 -5.73
CA ALA A 80 -27.25 -19.40 -4.54
C ALA A 80 -26.18 -20.16 -3.72
N GLY A 81 -25.96 -19.71 -2.47
CA GLY A 81 -24.90 -20.26 -1.61
C GLY A 81 -23.49 -19.70 -1.88
N GLY A 82 -23.35 -18.71 -2.76
CA GLY A 82 -22.10 -18.01 -2.99
C GLY A 82 -21.64 -17.25 -1.75
N GLU A 83 -20.34 -17.29 -1.49
CA GLU A 83 -19.67 -16.62 -0.37
C GLU A 83 -18.58 -15.69 -0.92
N THR A 84 -18.31 -14.58 -0.24
CA THR A 84 -17.25 -13.64 -0.63
C THR A 84 -16.38 -13.28 0.59
N MET A 85 -15.25 -12.59 0.35
CA MET A 85 -14.42 -12.02 1.41
C MET A 85 -14.80 -10.58 1.78
N LEU A 86 -15.72 -9.96 1.02
CA LEU A 86 -16.13 -8.58 1.23
C LEU A 86 -17.00 -8.47 2.48
N VAL A 87 -16.65 -7.56 3.39
CA VAL A 87 -17.41 -7.33 4.61
C VAL A 87 -18.69 -6.56 4.27
N ALA A 88 -19.86 -7.18 4.47
CA ALA A 88 -21.15 -6.51 4.33
C ALA A 88 -21.54 -5.71 5.58
N GLY A 89 -21.05 -6.12 6.75
CA GLY A 89 -21.40 -5.46 8.01
C GLY A 89 -20.30 -5.58 9.05
N LEU A 90 -20.13 -4.50 9.81
CA LEU A 90 -19.17 -4.37 10.89
C LEU A 90 -19.89 -3.79 12.12
N LYS A 91 -20.10 -4.60 13.15
CA LYS A 91 -20.73 -4.16 14.41
C LYS A 91 -19.66 -3.93 15.47
N ASN A 92 -19.34 -2.67 15.69
CA ASN A 92 -18.38 -2.18 16.68
C ASN A 92 -19.10 -1.90 18.01
N GLY A 93 -19.20 -2.92 18.86
CA GLY A 93 -19.97 -2.85 20.11
C GLY A 93 -21.46 -2.57 19.85
N GLY A 94 -21.89 -1.35 20.13
CA GLY A 94 -23.28 -0.91 19.91
C GLY A 94 -23.57 -0.28 18.56
N GLU A 95 -22.56 0.00 17.74
CA GLU A 95 -22.70 0.69 16.45
C GLU A 95 -22.47 -0.28 15.29
N THR A 96 -23.39 -0.30 14.32
CA THR A 96 -23.29 -1.12 13.11
C THR A 96 -22.96 -0.25 11.90
N LEU A 97 -21.89 -0.56 11.20
CA LEU A 97 -21.62 -0.09 9.84
C LEU A 97 -22.01 -1.19 8.85
N SER A 98 -22.60 -0.82 7.71
CA SER A 98 -22.93 -1.75 6.64
C SER A 98 -22.50 -1.17 5.30
N TYR A 99 -22.03 -2.04 4.41
CA TYR A 99 -21.39 -1.67 3.15
C TYR A 99 -22.13 -2.32 2.00
N THR A 100 -22.31 -1.56 0.92
CA THR A 100 -22.76 -2.10 -0.37
C THR A 100 -21.71 -1.85 -1.42
N TYR A 101 -21.70 -2.70 -2.43
CA TYR A 101 -20.63 -2.76 -3.42
C TYR A 101 -21.22 -2.74 -4.83
N ASP A 102 -20.48 -2.18 -5.79
CA ASP A 102 -20.76 -2.38 -7.20
C ASP A 102 -20.24 -3.75 -7.68
N GLN A 103 -20.37 -4.02 -8.99
CA GLN A 103 -19.91 -5.28 -9.59
C GLN A 103 -18.39 -5.45 -9.61
N PHE A 104 -17.62 -4.37 -9.38
CA PHE A 104 -16.16 -4.39 -9.35
C PHE A 104 -15.62 -4.49 -7.92
N GLY A 105 -16.50 -4.49 -6.91
CA GLY A 105 -16.10 -4.54 -5.51
C GLY A 105 -15.84 -3.16 -4.89
N ASN A 106 -16.15 -2.06 -5.59
CA ASN A 106 -16.03 -0.73 -5.01
C ASN A 106 -17.17 -0.49 -4.01
N ILE A 107 -16.88 0.09 -2.86
CA ILE A 107 -17.90 0.53 -1.89
C ILE A 107 -18.74 1.64 -2.53
N VAL A 108 -20.05 1.43 -2.64
CA VAL A 108 -21.03 2.39 -3.18
C VAL A 108 -21.81 3.10 -2.08
N SER A 109 -22.02 2.44 -0.94
CA SER A 109 -22.62 3.11 0.22
C SER A 109 -22.14 2.56 1.55
N VAL A 110 -22.12 3.45 2.55
CA VAL A 110 -21.88 3.14 3.96
C VAL A 110 -23.12 3.55 4.73
N SER A 111 -23.71 2.61 5.47
CA SER A 111 -24.83 2.85 6.37
C SER A 111 -24.38 2.71 7.82
N LYS A 112 -24.76 3.67 8.67
CA LYS A 112 -24.58 3.62 10.11
C LYS A 112 -25.92 3.35 10.78
N ASN A 113 -26.02 2.24 11.52
CA ASN A 113 -27.24 1.76 12.18
C ASN A 113 -28.46 1.73 11.23
N GLY A 114 -28.25 1.28 9.98
CA GLY A 114 -29.28 1.17 8.96
C GLY A 114 -29.64 2.46 8.22
N THR A 115 -29.00 3.58 8.54
CA THR A 115 -29.16 4.85 7.81
C THR A 115 -27.93 5.10 6.95
N VAL A 116 -28.13 5.35 5.64
CA VAL A 116 -27.03 5.71 4.73
C VAL A 116 -26.41 7.03 5.20
N VAL A 117 -25.11 7.01 5.48
CA VAL A 117 -24.33 8.18 5.89
C VAL A 117 -23.39 8.63 4.79
N GLU A 118 -22.93 7.71 3.94
CA GLU A 118 -22.05 8.00 2.82
C GLU A 118 -22.46 7.22 1.58
N SER A 119 -22.29 7.81 0.40
CA SER A 119 -22.37 7.11 -0.89
C SER A 119 -21.32 7.61 -1.88
N TYR A 120 -20.90 6.72 -2.76
CA TYR A 120 -19.80 6.93 -3.69
C TYR A 120 -20.20 6.53 -5.11
N GLU A 121 -19.75 7.29 -6.09
CA GLU A 121 -19.89 6.98 -7.52
C GLU A 121 -18.52 7.03 -8.19
N TYR A 122 -18.29 6.11 -9.12
CA TYR A 122 -17.01 5.93 -9.82
C TYR A 122 -17.20 6.04 -11.33
N ASP A 123 -16.16 6.45 -12.05
CA ASP A 123 -16.15 6.40 -13.52
C ASP A 123 -15.73 5.02 -14.06
N GLY A 124 -15.66 4.90 -15.38
CA GLY A 124 -15.25 3.66 -16.05
C GLY A 124 -13.79 3.25 -15.84
N LEU A 125 -12.97 4.10 -15.20
CA LEU A 125 -11.61 3.80 -14.78
C LEU A 125 -11.52 3.50 -13.27
N ASN A 126 -12.67 3.32 -12.60
CA ASN A 126 -12.82 3.16 -11.16
C ASN A 126 -12.32 4.36 -10.33
N GLN A 127 -12.24 5.55 -10.91
CA GLN A 127 -11.86 6.77 -10.17
C GLN A 127 -13.09 7.32 -9.45
N LEU A 128 -12.93 7.79 -8.22
CA LEU A 128 -14.00 8.39 -7.43
C LEU A 128 -14.46 9.70 -8.08
N VAL A 129 -15.65 9.76 -8.66
CA VAL A 129 -16.19 10.99 -9.28
C VAL A 129 -17.14 11.75 -8.38
N LYS A 130 -17.73 11.08 -7.38
CA LYS A 130 -18.65 11.72 -6.45
C LYS A 130 -18.68 11.03 -5.10
N ALA A 131 -18.72 11.82 -4.03
CA ALA A 131 -18.94 11.39 -2.67
C ALA A 131 -20.06 12.22 -2.04
N THR A 132 -21.05 11.56 -1.45
CA THR A 132 -22.15 12.21 -0.73
C THR A 132 -22.03 11.85 0.74
N ASN A 133 -21.98 12.86 1.63
CA ASN A 133 -22.01 12.71 3.08
C ASN A 133 -23.09 13.63 3.65
N GLY A 134 -24.24 13.07 4.01
CA GLY A 134 -25.43 13.83 4.40
C GLY A 134 -25.88 14.81 3.31
N ALA A 135 -25.88 16.11 3.62
CA ALA A 135 -26.24 17.16 2.67
C ALA A 135 -25.08 17.62 1.76
N ASN A 136 -23.86 17.14 2.02
CA ASN A 136 -22.67 17.54 1.28
C ASN A 136 -22.43 16.56 0.12
N VAL A 137 -22.45 17.09 -1.10
CA VAL A 137 -22.10 16.36 -2.33
C VAL A 137 -20.79 16.93 -2.85
N THR A 138 -19.75 16.12 -2.87
CA THR A 138 -18.44 16.46 -3.42
C THR A 138 -18.25 15.77 -4.75
N GLU A 139 -17.93 16.51 -5.81
CA GLU A 139 -17.70 16.01 -7.17
C GLU A 139 -16.25 16.23 -7.58
N TYR A 140 -15.64 15.25 -8.23
CA TYR A 140 -14.25 15.23 -8.66
C TYR A 140 -14.20 15.11 -10.18
N ALA A 141 -13.42 15.98 -10.83
CA ALA A 141 -13.23 15.95 -12.28
C ALA A 141 -11.78 15.63 -12.62
N TYR A 142 -11.58 14.71 -13.56
CA TYR A 142 -10.26 14.27 -14.03
C TYR A 142 -10.03 14.66 -15.48
N ASP A 143 -8.77 14.84 -15.87
CA ASP A 143 -8.40 14.84 -17.28
C ASP A 143 -8.25 13.41 -17.82
N ALA A 144 -7.87 13.27 -19.10
CA ALA A 144 -7.68 11.97 -19.72
C ALA A 144 -6.46 11.19 -19.21
N GLY A 145 -5.53 11.85 -18.50
CA GLY A 145 -4.38 11.23 -17.84
C GLY A 145 -4.69 10.75 -16.41
N GLY A 146 -5.89 11.04 -15.89
CA GLY A 146 -6.26 10.74 -14.51
C GLY A 146 -5.84 11.84 -13.53
N ASN A 147 -5.37 13.00 -13.99
CA ASN A 147 -5.06 14.10 -13.09
C ASN A 147 -6.35 14.78 -12.64
N LEU A 148 -6.52 14.95 -11.32
CA LEU A 148 -7.62 15.72 -10.76
C LEU A 148 -7.51 17.19 -11.21
N THR A 149 -8.55 17.74 -11.83
CA THR A 149 -8.59 19.10 -12.41
C THR A 149 -9.46 20.07 -11.61
N SER A 150 -10.53 19.57 -10.98
CA SER A 150 -11.37 20.37 -10.09
C SER A 150 -12.12 19.53 -9.07
N VAL A 151 -12.42 20.15 -7.93
CA VAL A 151 -13.35 19.62 -6.92
C VAL A 151 -14.47 20.63 -6.69
N LYS A 152 -15.71 20.14 -6.65
CA LYS A 152 -16.88 20.94 -6.31
C LYS A 152 -17.54 20.42 -5.05
N LEU A 153 -17.91 21.31 -4.14
CA LEU A 153 -18.78 21.03 -3.00
C LEU A 153 -20.14 21.67 -3.26
N ASN A 154 -21.20 20.86 -3.29
CA ASN A 154 -22.58 21.29 -3.55
C ASN A 154 -22.69 22.18 -4.81
N GLY A 155 -22.01 21.77 -5.89
CA GLY A 155 -21.96 22.47 -7.17
C GLY A 155 -21.02 23.68 -7.23
N THR A 156 -20.43 24.10 -6.11
CA THR A 156 -19.48 25.22 -6.04
C THR A 156 -18.05 24.72 -6.12
N VAL A 157 -17.23 25.25 -7.04
CA VAL A 157 -15.81 24.89 -7.14
C VAL A 157 -15.08 25.32 -5.87
N THR A 158 -14.44 24.37 -5.19
CA THR A 158 -13.63 24.61 -3.98
C THR A 158 -12.14 24.44 -4.24
N ASP A 159 -11.76 23.51 -5.12
CA ASP A 159 -10.37 23.28 -5.49
C ASP A 159 -10.19 23.25 -7.02
N THR A 160 -9.07 23.79 -7.49
CA THR A 160 -8.64 23.79 -8.89
C THR A 160 -7.17 23.41 -9.01
N TYR A 161 -6.84 22.66 -10.06
CA TYR A 161 -5.52 22.07 -10.27
C TYR A 161 -5.04 22.45 -11.67
N GLY A 162 -3.77 22.86 -11.78
CA GLY A 162 -3.17 23.25 -13.06
C GLY A 162 -1.98 22.37 -13.41
N TYR A 163 -2.00 21.84 -14.62
CA TYR A 163 -0.95 21.00 -15.21
C TYR A 163 -0.50 21.65 -16.51
N THR A 164 0.57 22.45 -16.44
CA THR A 164 1.04 23.26 -17.57
C THR A 164 2.44 22.90 -18.05
N ASP A 165 3.08 21.92 -17.38
CA ASP A 165 4.38 21.43 -17.81
C ASP A 165 4.25 20.63 -19.12
N ALA A 166 5.10 20.95 -20.09
CA ALA A 166 5.04 20.35 -21.42
C ALA A 166 5.66 18.95 -21.49
N GLY A 167 6.65 18.66 -20.62
CA GLY A 167 7.37 17.39 -20.56
C GLY A 167 6.74 16.41 -19.57
N TRP A 168 6.19 16.92 -18.47
CA TRP A 168 5.61 16.13 -17.39
C TRP A 168 4.16 16.51 -17.14
N LYS A 169 3.26 15.91 -17.93
CA LYS A 169 1.84 16.26 -17.93
C LYS A 169 1.13 16.02 -16.60
N ASP A 170 1.66 15.14 -15.76
CA ASP A 170 1.10 14.82 -14.44
C ASP A 170 1.67 15.72 -13.32
N LEU A 171 2.60 16.62 -13.62
CA LEU A 171 3.21 17.51 -12.63
C LEU A 171 2.27 18.67 -12.28
N LEU A 172 1.87 18.75 -11.01
CA LEU A 172 0.97 19.80 -10.53
C LEU A 172 1.67 21.17 -10.48
N THR A 173 1.49 21.98 -11.51
CA THR A 173 2.12 23.32 -11.62
C THR A 173 1.41 24.41 -10.81
N SER A 174 0.13 24.21 -10.45
CA SER A 174 -0.58 25.15 -9.56
C SER A 174 -1.75 24.50 -8.83
N PHE A 175 -2.04 24.97 -7.62
CA PHE A 175 -3.21 24.61 -6.83
C PHE A 175 -3.94 25.87 -6.38
N ASN A 176 -5.24 25.99 -6.69
CA ASN A 176 -6.05 27.18 -6.38
C ASN A 176 -5.41 28.51 -6.85
N GLY A 177 -4.79 28.48 -8.03
CA GLY A 177 -4.09 29.62 -8.64
C GLY A 177 -2.72 29.94 -8.02
N GLN A 178 -2.30 29.24 -6.96
CA GLN A 178 -0.96 29.36 -6.40
C GLN A 178 0.00 28.47 -7.18
N ALA A 179 1.09 29.05 -7.68
CA ALA A 179 2.12 28.32 -8.41
C ALA A 179 2.90 27.38 -7.48
N ILE A 180 3.25 26.21 -7.99
CA ILE A 180 4.13 25.24 -7.34
C ILE A 180 5.40 25.16 -8.17
N THR A 181 6.55 25.17 -7.48
CA THR A 181 7.87 25.05 -8.12
C THR A 181 8.53 23.76 -7.67
N TYR A 182 9.41 23.22 -8.50
CA TYR A 182 10.03 21.91 -8.29
C TYR A 182 11.55 21.98 -8.51
N ASP A 183 12.26 21.01 -7.95
CA ASP A 183 13.59 20.65 -8.43
C ASP A 183 13.51 19.81 -9.73
N GLU A 184 14.66 19.42 -10.25
CA GLU A 184 14.78 18.72 -11.55
C GLU A 184 14.17 17.31 -11.57
N ILE A 185 13.90 16.72 -10.40
CA ILE A 185 13.35 15.36 -10.29
C ILE A 185 11.92 15.35 -9.75
N GLY A 186 11.25 16.51 -9.77
CA GLY A 186 9.83 16.63 -9.43
C GLY A 186 9.53 16.69 -7.95
N ASN A 187 10.51 17.05 -7.10
CA ASN A 187 10.21 17.36 -5.71
C ASN A 187 9.81 18.85 -5.54
N PRO A 188 8.68 19.17 -4.89
CA PRO A 188 8.23 20.55 -4.76
C PRO A 188 9.19 21.35 -3.86
N LEU A 189 9.49 22.59 -4.22
CA LEU A 189 10.33 23.53 -3.44
C LEU A 189 9.46 24.59 -2.77
N ALA A 190 8.61 25.27 -3.54
CA ALA A 190 7.51 26.09 -3.04
C ALA A 190 6.19 25.43 -3.40
N TYR A 191 5.29 25.30 -2.43
CA TYR A 191 4.04 24.56 -2.55
C TYR A 191 2.85 25.43 -2.12
N ARG A 192 1.63 24.87 -2.12
CA ARG A 192 0.40 25.59 -1.70
C ARG A 192 0.55 26.21 -0.31
N ASP A 193 -0.24 27.23 -0.01
CA ASP A 193 -0.31 27.94 1.27
C ASP A 193 1.03 28.50 1.79
N GLY A 194 2.03 28.62 0.91
CA GLY A 194 3.35 29.12 1.28
C GLY A 194 4.26 28.08 1.94
N TYR A 195 3.92 26.79 1.87
CA TYR A 195 4.83 25.71 2.25
C TYR A 195 6.12 25.79 1.44
N GLN A 196 7.25 25.65 2.11
CA GLN A 196 8.58 25.57 1.52
C GLN A 196 9.27 24.28 1.96
N PHE A 197 9.91 23.60 1.01
CA PHE A 197 10.54 22.30 1.24
C PHE A 197 12.00 22.29 0.81
N THR A 198 12.80 21.50 1.52
CA THR A 198 14.12 21.09 1.04
C THR A 198 14.20 19.57 1.06
N TRP A 199 15.04 19.01 0.19
CA TRP A 199 15.15 17.58 -0.03
C TRP A 199 16.60 17.14 0.14
N GLN A 200 16.79 15.92 0.61
CA GLN A 200 18.10 15.28 0.78
C GLN A 200 18.09 13.92 0.08
N ASN A 201 19.27 13.44 -0.32
CA ASN A 201 19.45 12.13 -0.95
C ASN A 201 18.45 11.90 -2.11
N GLY A 202 18.29 12.92 -2.96
CA GLY A 202 17.29 12.95 -4.02
C GLY A 202 15.91 13.34 -3.50
N ARG A 203 15.16 12.38 -2.97
CA ARG A 203 13.68 12.48 -2.84
C ARG A 203 13.16 12.42 -1.42
N ARG A 204 14.05 12.57 -0.45
CA ARG A 204 13.69 12.49 0.96
C ARG A 204 13.48 13.89 1.52
N LEU A 205 12.29 14.17 2.02
CA LEU A 205 11.94 15.48 2.57
C LEU A 205 12.84 15.80 3.76
N ALA A 206 13.70 16.81 3.65
CA ALA A 206 14.65 17.18 4.69
C ALA A 206 14.04 18.20 5.66
N THR A 207 13.46 19.27 5.13
CA THR A 207 12.83 20.33 5.94
C THR A 207 11.51 20.79 5.36
N VAL A 208 10.64 21.29 6.25
CA VAL A 208 9.41 22.02 5.91
C VAL A 208 9.42 23.36 6.64
N SER A 209 9.06 24.42 5.94
CA SER A 209 8.80 25.76 6.51
C SER A 209 7.41 26.21 6.08
N HIS A 210 6.58 26.61 7.04
CA HIS A 210 5.23 27.13 6.77
C HIS A 210 4.76 28.06 7.90
N GLY A 211 4.48 29.32 7.58
CA GLY A 211 4.17 30.33 8.60
C GLY A 211 5.32 30.46 9.63
N SER A 212 5.03 30.17 10.90
CA SER A 212 6.04 30.14 11.97
C SER A 212 6.69 28.76 12.17
N ASP A 213 6.18 27.73 11.52
CA ASP A 213 6.66 26.36 11.72
C ASP A 213 7.94 26.10 10.94
N SER A 214 8.95 25.61 11.66
CA SER A 214 10.21 25.12 11.13
C SER A 214 10.37 23.66 11.53
N ILE A 215 10.38 22.79 10.52
CA ILE A 215 10.35 21.34 10.69
C ILE A 215 11.55 20.74 9.97
N SER A 216 12.22 19.78 10.60
CA SER A 216 13.28 18.99 9.98
C SER A 216 13.12 17.51 10.31
N TYR A 217 13.50 16.64 9.39
CA TYR A 217 13.41 15.19 9.55
C TYR A 217 14.79 14.54 9.50
N THR A 218 14.95 13.44 10.24
CA THR A 218 16.11 12.55 10.10
C THR A 218 15.65 11.14 9.77
N TYR A 219 16.53 10.37 9.16
CA TYR A 219 16.20 9.07 8.60
C TYR A 219 17.37 8.11 8.75
N ASN A 220 17.07 6.81 8.82
CA ASN A 220 18.09 5.76 8.77
C ASN A 220 18.62 5.57 7.31
N PRO A 221 19.62 4.69 7.11
CA PRO A 221 20.14 4.38 5.77
C PRO A 221 19.08 3.83 4.80
N ASP A 222 18.09 3.10 5.32
CA ASP A 222 16.97 2.53 4.54
C ASP A 222 15.93 3.59 4.16
N GLY A 223 16.05 4.82 4.66
CA GLY A 223 15.12 5.92 4.35
C GLY A 223 13.89 5.99 5.21
N ILE A 224 13.84 5.21 6.29
CA ILE A 224 12.79 5.27 7.30
C ILE A 224 13.06 6.41 8.27
N ARG A 225 12.05 7.24 8.53
CA ARG A 225 12.14 8.41 9.40
C ARG A 225 12.42 8.01 10.84
N THR A 226 13.54 8.48 11.38
CA THR A 226 14.02 8.19 12.74
C THR A 226 13.75 9.32 13.72
N SER A 227 13.59 10.56 13.24
CA SER A 227 13.10 11.66 14.08
C SER A 227 12.44 12.76 13.26
N LYS A 228 11.67 13.60 13.96
CA LYS A 228 11.27 14.92 13.49
C LYS A 228 11.57 15.97 14.56
N THR A 229 11.88 17.18 14.14
CA THR A 229 12.02 18.33 15.02
C THR A 229 11.05 19.39 14.53
N VAL A 230 10.16 19.86 15.39
CA VAL A 230 9.18 20.92 15.09
C VAL A 230 9.43 22.06 16.06
N ASN A 231 9.85 23.22 15.57
CA ASN A 231 10.14 24.41 16.39
C ASN A 231 11.05 24.12 17.59
N GLY A 232 12.08 23.28 17.37
CA GLY A 232 13.03 22.83 18.41
C GLY A 232 12.58 21.64 19.27
N ALA A 233 11.30 21.25 19.23
CA ALA A 233 10.81 20.07 19.94
C ALA A 233 11.07 18.80 19.11
N VAL A 234 11.85 17.87 19.65
CA VAL A 234 12.25 16.63 18.96
C VAL A 234 11.31 15.48 19.34
N THR A 235 10.75 14.84 18.32
CA THR A 235 10.12 13.52 18.41
C THR A 235 11.05 12.48 17.81
N LYS A 236 11.43 11.46 18.58
CA LYS A 236 12.22 10.31 18.11
C LYS A 236 11.29 9.15 17.80
N PHE A 237 11.52 8.47 16.68
CA PHE A 237 10.78 7.29 16.27
C PHE A 237 11.57 6.02 16.60
N HIS A 238 10.87 5.02 17.12
CA HIS A 238 11.41 3.70 17.39
C HIS A 238 10.88 2.76 16.33
N THR A 239 11.74 2.29 15.43
CA THR A 239 11.36 1.47 14.29
C THR A 239 12.11 0.13 14.29
N MET A 240 11.52 -0.87 13.63
CA MET A 240 12.14 -2.16 13.35
C MET A 240 11.70 -2.65 11.98
N ASN A 241 12.64 -2.91 11.07
CA ASN A 241 12.37 -3.33 9.69
C ASN A 241 11.24 -2.48 9.09
N SER A 242 11.41 -1.15 9.12
CA SER A 242 10.43 -0.15 8.66
C SER A 242 9.13 -0.01 9.47
N THR A 243 8.75 -1.00 10.28
CA THR A 243 7.60 -0.91 11.19
C THR A 243 7.82 0.14 12.28
N LEU A 244 6.87 1.06 12.45
CA LEU A 244 6.89 2.06 13.53
C LEU A 244 6.37 1.46 14.85
N LEU A 245 7.28 1.12 15.75
CA LEU A 245 6.95 0.52 17.05
C LEU A 245 6.54 1.56 18.10
N GLY A 246 6.99 2.81 17.99
CA GLY A 246 6.64 3.86 18.93
C GLY A 246 7.36 5.18 18.70
N GLN A 247 7.13 6.15 19.58
CA GLN A 247 7.78 7.45 19.57
C GLN A 247 8.02 8.01 20.97
N THR A 248 9.02 8.88 21.10
CA THR A 248 9.30 9.66 22.32
C THR A 248 9.43 11.15 22.01
N LYS A 249 8.83 12.00 22.85
CA LYS A 249 8.92 13.47 22.77
C LYS A 249 8.98 14.07 24.18
N GLY A 250 10.15 14.54 24.60
CA GLY A 250 10.34 14.98 25.99
C GLY A 250 10.09 13.83 26.96
N SER A 251 9.11 13.98 27.86
CA SER A 251 8.65 12.92 28.77
C SER A 251 7.63 11.96 28.16
N ASP A 252 7.07 12.29 27.00
CA ASP A 252 5.98 11.53 26.40
C ASP A 252 6.52 10.34 25.64
N THR A 253 5.99 9.15 25.95
CA THR A 253 6.31 7.90 25.27
C THR A 253 5.04 7.24 24.79
N ILE A 254 4.97 6.97 23.49
CA ILE A 254 3.91 6.17 22.85
C ILE A 254 4.55 4.90 22.30
N VAL A 255 4.01 3.74 22.65
CA VAL A 255 4.38 2.45 22.07
C VAL A 255 3.15 1.80 21.46
N PHE A 256 3.19 1.48 20.17
CA PHE A 256 2.05 0.91 19.47
C PHE A 256 1.87 -0.57 19.82
N LEU A 257 0.62 -1.02 19.85
CA LEU A 257 0.24 -2.40 20.14
C LEU A 257 -0.16 -3.09 18.84
N TYR A 258 0.46 -4.23 18.58
CA TYR A 258 0.34 -4.99 17.34
C TYR A 258 -0.29 -6.36 17.58
N ASP A 259 -1.18 -6.78 16.69
CA ASP A 259 -1.73 -8.14 16.69
C ASP A 259 -0.83 -9.12 15.90
N GLU A 260 -1.28 -10.36 15.75
CA GLU A 260 -0.54 -11.44 15.07
C GLU A 260 -0.29 -11.18 13.58
N LYS A 261 -1.05 -10.27 12.98
CA LYS A 261 -0.93 -9.88 11.57
C LYS A 261 -0.15 -8.58 11.39
N ALA A 262 0.52 -8.11 12.45
CA ALA A 262 1.18 -6.82 12.50
C ALA A 262 0.24 -5.63 12.23
N ASN A 263 -1.06 -5.78 12.50
CA ASN A 263 -1.98 -4.65 12.49
C ASN A 263 -1.92 -3.94 13.84
N ARG A 264 -1.91 -2.60 13.81
CA ARG A 264 -2.02 -1.80 15.02
C ARG A 264 -3.43 -1.86 15.55
N TYR A 265 -3.59 -2.23 16.81
CA TYR A 265 -4.91 -2.24 17.46
C TYR A 265 -5.00 -1.29 18.66
N GLY A 266 -3.90 -0.62 19.01
CA GLY A 266 -3.87 0.35 20.09
C GLY A 266 -2.48 0.93 20.32
N PHE A 267 -2.33 1.60 21.46
CA PHE A 267 -1.05 2.13 21.93
C PHE A 267 -1.02 2.22 23.45
N ASP A 268 0.18 2.14 24.01
CA ASP A 268 0.53 2.48 25.37
C ASP A 268 1.08 3.90 25.38
N TYR A 269 0.49 4.80 26.18
CA TYR A 269 0.96 6.15 26.43
C TYR A 269 1.37 6.29 27.89
N ASN A 270 2.67 6.40 28.14
CA ASN A 270 3.25 6.51 29.49
C ASN A 270 2.70 5.47 30.50
N GLY A 271 2.45 4.24 30.05
CA GLY A 271 1.92 3.12 30.86
C GLY A 271 0.40 2.93 30.79
N THR A 272 -0.34 3.88 30.22
CA THR A 272 -1.81 3.79 30.06
C THR A 272 -2.15 3.31 28.65
N LYS A 273 -3.01 2.29 28.53
CA LYS A 273 -3.31 1.68 27.23
C LYS A 273 -4.62 2.20 26.63
N TYR A 274 -4.60 2.38 25.33
CA TYR A 274 -5.72 2.83 24.52
C TYR A 274 -5.85 1.93 23.29
N TYR A 275 -7.07 1.76 22.79
CA TYR A 275 -7.35 0.79 21.72
C TYR A 275 -8.16 1.43 20.61
N TYR A 276 -7.84 1.08 19.36
CA TYR A 276 -8.47 1.66 18.19
C TYR A 276 -9.79 0.96 17.84
N ILE A 277 -10.72 1.74 17.30
CA ILE A 277 -11.91 1.26 16.58
C ILE A 277 -11.71 1.58 15.11
N PHE A 278 -11.93 0.61 14.24
CA PHE A 278 -11.74 0.76 12.80
C PHE A 278 -13.04 0.67 12.01
N ASN A 279 -13.07 1.27 10.81
CA ASN A 279 -14.01 0.90 9.75
C ASN A 279 -13.42 -0.23 8.88
N VAL A 280 -14.16 -0.74 7.88
CA VAL A 280 -13.67 -1.81 6.98
C VAL A 280 -12.42 -1.42 6.21
N GLN A 281 -12.25 -0.14 5.93
CA GLN A 281 -11.16 0.38 5.12
C GLN A 281 -9.85 0.55 5.92
N GLY A 282 -9.89 0.33 7.24
CA GLY A 282 -8.72 0.45 8.13
C GLY A 282 -8.49 1.85 8.72
N ASP A 283 -9.46 2.76 8.62
CA ASP A 283 -9.36 4.07 9.28
C ASP A 283 -9.62 3.95 10.78
N VAL A 284 -8.82 4.64 11.59
CA VAL A 284 -9.12 4.80 13.03
C VAL A 284 -10.32 5.74 13.18
N ILE A 285 -11.51 5.21 13.44
CA ILE A 285 -12.76 5.98 13.65
C ILE A 285 -13.07 6.23 15.14
N GLY A 286 -12.24 5.71 16.05
CA GLY A 286 -12.32 6.03 17.47
C GLY A 286 -11.25 5.39 18.33
N ILE A 287 -11.22 5.80 19.59
CA ILE A 287 -10.32 5.29 20.62
C ILE A 287 -11.12 4.88 21.85
N LEU A 288 -10.82 3.69 22.38
CA LEU A 288 -11.30 3.14 23.64
C LEU A 288 -10.25 3.32 24.74
N ASN A 289 -10.70 3.62 25.96
CA ASN A 289 -9.88 3.50 27.17
C ASN A 289 -9.90 2.05 27.70
N GLN A 290 -9.12 1.75 28.74
CA GLN A 290 -9.06 0.41 29.36
C GLN A 290 -10.39 -0.05 29.99
N ALA A 291 -11.30 0.89 30.27
CA ALA A 291 -12.64 0.57 30.77
C ALA A 291 -13.59 0.08 29.65
N GLY A 292 -13.19 0.18 28.38
CA GLY A 292 -14.04 -0.16 27.22
C GLY A 292 -14.94 0.97 26.75
N GLN A 293 -14.69 2.20 27.18
CA GLN A 293 -15.47 3.38 26.79
C GLN A 293 -14.84 4.07 25.59
N LYS A 294 -15.66 4.44 24.59
CA LYS A 294 -15.22 5.26 23.46
C LYS A 294 -15.02 6.70 23.92
N ILE A 295 -13.77 7.16 23.93
CA ILE A 295 -13.36 8.48 24.42
C ILE A 295 -13.01 9.46 23.30
N VAL A 296 -12.73 8.95 22.09
CA VAL A 296 -12.46 9.76 20.89
C VAL A 296 -13.20 9.17 19.69
N SER A 297 -13.67 10.05 18.80
CA SER A 297 -14.16 9.74 17.45
C SER A 297 -13.43 10.59 16.43
N TYR A 298 -13.07 10.00 15.29
CA TYR A 298 -12.53 10.73 14.14
C TYR A 298 -13.49 10.61 12.96
N THR A 299 -13.59 11.68 12.18
CA THR A 299 -14.23 11.65 10.87
C THR A 299 -13.28 12.17 9.81
N TYR A 300 -13.36 11.58 8.62
CA TYR A 300 -12.51 11.90 7.48
C TYR A 300 -13.37 12.16 6.25
N ASP A 301 -12.87 12.94 5.30
CA ASP A 301 -13.36 12.86 3.94
C ASP A 301 -12.80 11.59 3.25
N PRO A 302 -13.27 11.24 2.04
CA PRO A 302 -12.82 10.03 1.34
C PRO A 302 -11.31 9.99 1.05
N TRP A 303 -10.66 11.16 1.04
CA TRP A 303 -9.24 11.34 0.74
C TRP A 303 -8.40 11.44 2.03
N GLY A 304 -8.99 11.23 3.20
CA GLY A 304 -8.29 11.18 4.48
C GLY A 304 -8.11 12.53 5.15
N LYS A 305 -8.71 13.61 4.65
CA LYS A 305 -8.72 14.90 5.35
C LYS A 305 -9.53 14.76 6.63
N VAL A 306 -8.91 15.07 7.77
CA VAL A 306 -9.60 15.04 9.07
C VAL A 306 -10.67 16.13 9.10
N LEU A 307 -11.93 15.73 9.27
CA LEU A 307 -13.08 16.64 9.36
C LEU A 307 -13.42 16.99 10.80
N SER A 308 -13.34 16.00 11.71
CA SER A 308 -13.55 16.24 13.13
C SER A 308 -12.75 15.28 14.02
N VAL A 309 -12.44 15.76 15.23
CA VAL A 309 -11.92 14.98 16.35
C VAL A 309 -12.80 15.31 17.55
N ASP A 310 -13.65 14.37 17.95
CA ASP A 310 -14.69 14.57 18.97
C ASP A 310 -14.57 13.55 20.10
N GLY A 311 -15.27 13.78 21.22
CA GLY A 311 -15.28 12.90 22.39
C GLY A 311 -14.70 13.53 23.65
N SER A 312 -14.79 12.81 24.77
CA SER A 312 -14.40 13.31 26.10
C SER A 312 -12.90 13.60 26.23
N GLU A 313 -12.06 12.96 25.41
CA GLU A 313 -10.60 13.14 25.41
C GLU A 313 -10.07 13.60 24.03
N ALA A 314 -10.90 14.28 23.24
CA ALA A 314 -10.56 14.75 21.91
C ALA A 314 -9.38 15.74 21.89
N SER A 315 -9.29 16.63 22.89
CA SER A 315 -8.24 17.65 23.00
C SER A 315 -6.93 17.12 23.58
N THR A 316 -6.93 15.90 24.14
CA THR A 316 -5.76 15.24 24.73
C THR A 316 -5.36 14.04 23.89
N ILE A 317 -5.95 12.87 24.16
CA ILE A 317 -5.65 11.62 23.46
C ILE A 317 -5.97 11.69 21.98
N GLY A 318 -7.05 12.40 21.61
CA GLY A 318 -7.42 12.61 20.22
C GLY A 318 -6.39 13.39 19.40
N GLN A 319 -5.81 14.46 19.97
CA GLN A 319 -4.74 15.21 19.32
C GLN A 319 -3.39 14.51 19.39
N LEU A 320 -3.14 13.77 20.47
CA LEU A 320 -1.89 13.05 20.70
C LEU A 320 -1.69 11.89 19.70
N ASN A 321 -2.76 11.16 19.38
CA ASN A 321 -2.69 9.99 18.53
C ASN A 321 -2.32 10.36 17.08
N PRO A 322 -1.16 9.89 16.56
CA PRO A 322 -0.76 10.17 15.20
C PRO A 322 -1.38 9.19 14.19
N ILE A 323 -1.93 8.06 14.62
CA ILE A 323 -2.41 7.00 13.72
C ILE A 323 -3.86 7.25 13.36
N ARG A 324 -4.14 7.57 12.09
CA ARG A 324 -5.44 8.09 11.66
C ARG A 324 -5.98 7.34 10.44
N TYR A 325 -6.23 8.04 9.33
CA TYR A 325 -6.72 7.49 8.07
C TYR A 325 -5.81 6.37 7.57
N ARG A 326 -6.40 5.22 7.20
CA ARG A 326 -5.74 3.97 6.76
C ARG A 326 -4.65 3.45 7.72
N GLY A 327 -4.65 3.92 8.96
CA GLY A 327 -3.57 3.66 9.91
C GLY A 327 -2.27 4.42 9.60
N TYR A 328 -2.25 5.41 8.71
CA TYR A 328 -1.05 6.19 8.44
C TYR A 328 -0.67 7.10 9.61
N TYR A 329 0.61 7.49 9.65
CA TYR A 329 1.10 8.49 10.60
C TYR A 329 0.78 9.90 10.10
N TYR A 330 -0.04 10.64 10.84
CA TYR A 330 -0.43 12.01 10.55
C TYR A 330 0.46 13.01 11.28
N ASP A 331 1.18 13.84 10.53
CA ASP A 331 1.91 14.99 11.06
C ASP A 331 0.93 16.16 11.20
N THR A 332 0.46 16.42 12.43
CA THR A 332 -0.55 17.46 12.68
C THR A 332 -0.05 18.86 12.32
N GLU A 333 1.26 19.09 12.43
CA GLU A 333 1.88 20.37 12.11
C GLU A 333 1.88 20.71 10.61
N THR A 334 1.83 19.72 9.71
CA THR A 334 1.75 19.93 8.26
C THR A 334 0.38 19.58 7.68
N GLY A 335 -0.35 18.71 8.36
CA GLY A 335 -1.55 18.08 7.84
C GLY A 335 -1.27 16.97 6.82
N PHE A 336 -0.02 16.51 6.70
CA PHE A 336 0.38 15.43 5.79
C PHE A 336 0.39 14.08 6.50
N TYR A 337 0.22 13.02 5.71
CA TYR A 337 0.50 11.66 6.14
C TYR A 337 1.90 11.24 5.70
N TYR A 338 2.67 10.67 6.61
CA TYR A 338 3.94 10.02 6.31
C TYR A 338 3.69 8.54 6.02
N LEU A 339 3.93 8.14 4.77
CA LEU A 339 3.80 6.77 4.27
C LEU A 339 5.19 6.24 3.99
N GLN A 340 6.14 6.35 4.93
CA GLN A 340 7.50 5.79 4.81
C GLN A 340 8.39 6.36 3.68
N SER A 341 8.13 6.03 2.41
CA SER A 341 8.90 6.55 1.28
C SER A 341 8.51 7.98 0.90
N ARG A 342 7.24 8.34 1.07
CA ARG A 342 6.67 9.62 0.62
C ARG A 342 5.73 10.23 1.65
N TYR A 343 5.38 11.49 1.38
CA TYR A 343 4.36 12.23 2.12
C TYR A 343 3.13 12.42 1.24
N TYR A 344 1.97 12.09 1.78
CA TYR A 344 0.67 12.27 1.15
C TYR A 344 -0.03 13.51 1.72
N ASP A 345 -0.48 14.39 0.84
CA ASP A 345 -1.25 15.58 1.20
C ASP A 345 -2.75 15.33 0.93
N PRO A 346 -3.58 15.09 1.96
CA PRO A 346 -5.00 14.84 1.77
C PRO A 346 -5.78 16.08 1.30
N THR A 347 -5.22 17.29 1.44
CA THR A 347 -5.87 18.51 0.93
C THR A 347 -5.76 18.60 -0.58
N VAL A 348 -4.61 18.24 -1.13
CA VAL A 348 -4.35 18.22 -2.58
C VAL A 348 -4.67 16.85 -3.19
N ARG A 349 -4.88 15.82 -2.36
CA ARG A 349 -5.31 14.47 -2.76
C ARG A 349 -4.27 13.72 -3.57
N ARG A 350 -2.99 14.03 -3.31
CA ARG A 350 -1.83 13.51 -4.05
C ARG A 350 -0.60 13.40 -3.16
N PHE A 351 0.38 12.60 -3.56
CA PHE A 351 1.72 12.61 -2.96
C PHE A 351 2.43 13.94 -3.28
N LEU A 352 3.36 14.34 -2.41
CA LEU A 352 4.16 15.56 -2.63
C LEU A 352 5.09 15.43 -3.83
N ASN A 353 5.68 14.25 -4.02
CA ASN A 353 6.67 13.96 -5.05
C ASN A 353 6.36 12.62 -5.75
N PRO A 354 6.86 12.40 -6.98
CA PRO A 354 6.66 11.14 -7.73
C PRO A 354 7.17 9.93 -6.97
N ASP A 355 6.81 8.71 -7.41
CA ASP A 355 7.35 7.42 -6.95
C ASP A 355 8.70 7.06 -7.64
N THR A 356 9.47 6.16 -7.02
CA THR A 356 10.93 5.88 -7.16
C THR A 356 11.38 5.46 -8.55
N LEU A 357 10.46 4.98 -9.41
CA LEU A 357 10.79 4.53 -10.75
C LEU A 357 10.01 5.31 -11.82
N ILE A 358 10.75 5.98 -12.70
CA ILE A 358 10.23 6.51 -13.96
C ILE A 358 10.49 5.43 -15.01
N LEU A 359 9.48 4.62 -15.33
CA LEU A 359 9.51 3.88 -16.60
C LEU A 359 9.10 4.86 -17.70
N GLU A 360 10.09 5.28 -18.49
CA GLU A 360 9.98 6.28 -19.55
C GLU A 360 8.81 6.02 -20.53
N ASP A 361 8.48 4.74 -20.75
CA ASP A 361 7.44 4.33 -21.71
C ASP A 361 6.04 4.12 -21.11
N ALA A 362 5.89 4.06 -19.78
CA ALA A 362 4.66 3.56 -19.18
C ALA A 362 3.54 4.62 -19.04
N LYS A 363 3.83 5.92 -19.19
CA LYS A 363 2.85 7.03 -19.01
C LYS A 363 1.95 6.83 -17.76
N ILE A 364 2.55 6.44 -16.65
CA ILE A 364 1.84 6.19 -15.38
C ILE A 364 1.94 7.46 -14.53
N ASP A 365 0.81 7.91 -13.96
CA ASP A 365 0.83 8.96 -12.94
C ASP A 365 1.49 8.42 -11.66
N LEU A 366 2.73 8.82 -11.43
CA LEU A 366 3.55 8.42 -10.27
C LEU A 366 3.25 9.22 -9.00
N ILE A 367 2.31 10.17 -9.04
CA ILE A 367 2.05 11.12 -7.96
C ILE A 367 0.62 10.96 -7.41
N SER A 368 -0.32 10.42 -8.19
CA SER A 368 -1.68 10.11 -7.72
C SER A 368 -1.66 9.22 -6.48
N TYR A 369 -2.58 9.49 -5.56
CA TYR A 369 -2.83 8.62 -4.42
C TYR A 369 -3.91 7.61 -4.80
N CYS A 370 -3.64 6.31 -4.59
CA CYS A 370 -4.61 5.25 -4.75
C CYS A 370 -5.38 5.28 -6.08
N LYS A 371 -4.75 5.72 -7.19
CA LYS A 371 -5.37 5.81 -8.52
C LYS A 371 -6.69 6.58 -8.55
N ASN A 372 -6.80 7.58 -7.69
CA ASN A 372 -8.05 8.33 -7.48
C ASN A 372 -9.23 7.50 -6.96
N ASN A 373 -8.98 6.30 -6.40
CA ASN A 373 -9.93 5.47 -5.70
C ASN A 373 -9.52 5.27 -4.23
N PRO A 374 -9.47 6.35 -3.44
CA PRO A 374 -9.01 6.30 -2.05
C PRO A 374 -9.99 5.55 -1.14
N VAL A 375 -11.23 5.34 -1.57
CA VAL A 375 -12.26 4.61 -0.80
C VAL A 375 -11.94 3.12 -0.74
N ASN A 376 -11.44 2.54 -1.82
CA ASN A 376 -11.24 1.09 -1.93
C ASN A 376 -9.77 0.69 -1.80
N TYR A 377 -8.84 1.60 -2.11
CA TYR A 377 -7.41 1.31 -2.07
C TYR A 377 -6.68 1.97 -0.89
N VAL A 378 -5.52 1.39 -0.58
CA VAL A 378 -4.57 1.81 0.45
C VAL A 378 -3.16 1.72 -0.14
N ASP A 379 -2.28 2.64 0.26
CA ASP A 379 -0.85 2.61 -0.04
C ASP A 379 -0.07 2.53 1.30
N PRO A 380 0.31 1.32 1.75
CA PRO A 380 0.91 1.12 3.07
C PRO A 380 2.29 1.76 3.26
N SER A 381 3.07 1.91 2.17
CA SER A 381 4.47 2.33 2.21
C SER A 381 4.83 3.47 1.28
N GLY A 382 3.84 4.06 0.61
CA GLY A 382 4.05 5.10 -0.38
C GLY A 382 4.76 4.59 -1.63
N ASN A 383 4.82 3.28 -1.86
CA ASN A 383 5.63 2.68 -2.92
C ASN A 383 4.81 1.88 -3.93
N VAL A 384 5.44 1.73 -5.10
CA VAL A 384 5.03 0.85 -6.17
C VAL A 384 6.20 -0.09 -6.52
N VAL A 385 5.92 -1.39 -6.68
CA VAL A 385 6.84 -2.43 -7.19
C VAL A 385 6.71 -2.57 -8.70
N PHE A 386 7.80 -2.85 -9.39
CA PHE A 386 7.82 -3.02 -10.84
C PHE A 386 8.42 -4.39 -11.21
N TYR A 387 8.06 -4.93 -12.36
CA TYR A 387 8.73 -6.10 -12.89
C TYR A 387 8.76 -6.10 -14.42
N TYR A 388 9.78 -6.73 -14.98
CA TYR A 388 9.95 -6.92 -16.42
C TYR A 388 10.42 -8.34 -16.68
N GLY A 389 9.96 -8.98 -17.75
CA GLY A 389 10.42 -10.32 -18.06
C GLY A 389 10.00 -10.85 -19.40
N TRP A 390 10.23 -12.16 -19.54
CA TRP A 390 9.92 -12.92 -20.73
C TRP A 390 8.91 -13.99 -20.39
N ASN A 391 7.91 -14.14 -21.24
CA ASN A 391 6.90 -15.16 -21.13
C ASN A 391 7.06 -16.19 -22.25
N VAL A 392 6.78 -17.45 -21.93
CA VAL A 392 6.61 -18.54 -22.88
C VAL A 392 5.29 -19.23 -22.58
N GLY A 393 4.43 -19.33 -23.58
CA GLY A 393 3.10 -19.93 -23.49
C GLY A 393 2.96 -21.18 -24.36
N LEU A 394 2.23 -22.17 -23.86
CA LEU A 394 1.81 -23.35 -24.60
C LEU A 394 0.31 -23.58 -24.40
N SER A 395 -0.43 -23.78 -25.50
CA SER A 395 -1.84 -24.13 -25.44
C SER A 395 -2.21 -25.42 -26.16
N VAL A 396 -3.01 -26.24 -25.47
CA VAL A 396 -3.69 -27.43 -25.99
C VAL A 396 -5.04 -27.58 -25.27
N LEU A 397 -6.13 -27.06 -25.87
CA LEU A 397 -7.49 -27.07 -25.28
C LEU A 397 -7.60 -26.34 -23.91
N GLY A 398 -6.63 -25.45 -23.64
CA GLY A 398 -6.34 -24.66 -22.45
C GLY A 398 -4.95 -24.03 -22.62
N HIS A 399 -4.68 -22.85 -22.06
CA HIS A 399 -3.41 -22.11 -22.21
C HIS A 399 -2.67 -22.08 -20.87
N GLY A 400 -1.44 -22.60 -20.82
CA GLY A 400 -0.56 -22.51 -19.66
C GLY A 400 0.63 -21.62 -19.98
N ASP A 401 0.81 -20.57 -19.18
CA ASP A 401 1.88 -19.59 -19.34
C ASP A 401 2.91 -19.70 -18.23
N ILE A 402 4.19 -19.61 -18.59
CA ILE A 402 5.28 -19.46 -17.63
C ILE A 402 6.09 -18.23 -18.03
N SER A 403 6.22 -17.29 -17.10
CA SER A 403 7.08 -16.13 -17.24
C SER A 403 8.26 -16.20 -16.29
N TYR A 404 9.42 -15.85 -16.81
CA TYR A 404 10.59 -15.51 -16.01
C TYR A 404 10.72 -14.00 -15.96
N ILE A 405 10.53 -13.43 -14.78
CA ILE A 405 10.59 -11.98 -14.57
C ILE A 405 11.77 -11.61 -13.68
N ILE A 406 12.24 -10.39 -13.83
CA ILE A 406 13.04 -9.69 -12.84
C ILE A 406 12.12 -8.67 -12.19
N ALA A 407 11.83 -8.88 -10.91
CA ALA A 407 11.13 -7.91 -10.09
C ALA A 407 12.13 -6.95 -9.46
N VAL A 408 11.72 -5.70 -9.34
CA VAL A 408 12.45 -4.63 -8.68
C VAL A 408 11.51 -3.89 -7.74
N ASP A 409 11.95 -3.68 -6.51
CA ASP A 409 11.18 -2.89 -5.54
C ASP A 409 11.77 -1.50 -5.33
N SER A 410 10.95 -0.65 -4.71
CA SER A 410 11.27 0.73 -4.33
C SER A 410 12.45 0.85 -3.36
N GLN A 411 12.81 -0.23 -2.66
CA GLN A 411 13.92 -0.29 -1.71
C GLN A 411 15.26 -0.68 -2.39
N GLY A 412 15.22 -0.95 -3.70
CA GLY A 412 16.36 -1.35 -4.51
C GLY A 412 16.63 -2.86 -4.51
N GLY A 413 15.70 -3.66 -3.99
CA GLY A 413 15.68 -5.11 -4.13
C GLY A 413 15.52 -5.50 -5.59
N VAL A 414 16.21 -6.57 -5.99
CA VAL A 414 16.10 -7.18 -7.32
C VAL A 414 16.09 -8.69 -7.15
N ALA A 415 15.08 -9.37 -7.69
CA ALA A 415 15.02 -10.81 -7.65
C ALA A 415 14.36 -11.36 -8.92
N PRO A 416 14.90 -12.45 -9.48
CA PRO A 416 14.21 -13.21 -10.49
C PRO A 416 13.07 -13.99 -9.86
N MET A 417 11.92 -13.91 -10.51
CA MET A 417 10.72 -14.63 -10.12
C MET A 417 10.20 -15.47 -11.27
N LEU A 418 9.54 -16.57 -10.91
CA LEU A 418 8.73 -17.35 -11.80
C LEU A 418 7.27 -16.93 -11.63
N MET A 419 6.59 -16.65 -12.72
CA MET A 419 5.14 -16.45 -12.73
C MET A 419 4.53 -17.55 -13.59
N SER A 420 3.44 -18.17 -13.14
CA SER A 420 2.72 -19.13 -13.98
C SER A 420 1.24 -18.77 -14.03
N GLY A 421 0.67 -18.62 -15.22
CA GLY A 421 -0.74 -18.31 -15.45
C GLY A 421 -1.49 -19.45 -16.14
N TYR A 422 -2.81 -19.48 -15.98
CA TYR A 422 -3.70 -20.43 -16.68
C TYR A 422 -4.85 -19.71 -17.37
N GLY A 423 -5.00 -19.85 -18.69
CA GLY A 423 -6.08 -19.25 -19.48
C GLY A 423 -6.78 -20.27 -20.39
N PHE A 424 -7.72 -19.78 -21.20
CA PHE A 424 -8.40 -20.59 -22.22
C PHE A 424 -7.88 -20.21 -23.62
N GLY A 425 -7.59 -21.21 -24.46
CA GLY A 425 -7.09 -20.98 -25.81
C GLY A 425 -7.00 -22.25 -26.66
N GLU A 426 -7.03 -22.10 -27.98
CA GLU A 426 -6.79 -23.19 -28.95
C GLU A 426 -5.29 -23.48 -29.12
N PHE A 427 -4.92 -24.47 -29.95
CA PHE A 427 -3.56 -24.99 -30.09
C PHE A 427 -2.52 -23.96 -30.58
N GLY A 428 -1.46 -23.72 -29.81
CA GLY A 428 -0.39 -22.77 -30.18
C GLY A 428 0.81 -22.72 -29.22
N ILE A 429 1.92 -22.15 -29.70
CA ILE A 429 3.08 -21.74 -28.86
C ILE A 429 3.29 -20.24 -28.99
N SER A 430 3.64 -19.58 -27.90
CA SER A 430 3.88 -18.13 -27.87
C SER A 430 5.13 -17.81 -27.05
N GLY A 431 5.79 -16.71 -27.40
CA GLY A 431 6.88 -16.13 -26.64
C GLY A 431 6.81 -14.62 -26.71
N GLY A 432 7.09 -13.95 -25.60
CA GLY A 432 6.89 -12.52 -25.52
C GLY A 432 7.60 -11.83 -24.37
N GLN A 433 7.52 -10.51 -24.38
CA GLN A 433 7.98 -9.67 -23.28
C GLN A 433 6.78 -9.22 -22.46
N ILE A 434 6.96 -9.16 -21.15
CA ILE A 434 5.98 -8.62 -20.22
C ILE A 434 6.61 -7.55 -19.36
N ILE A 435 5.83 -6.52 -19.05
CA ILE A 435 6.17 -5.46 -18.10
C ILE A 435 4.98 -5.30 -17.18
N GLY A 436 5.21 -5.28 -15.88
CA GLY A 436 4.15 -5.03 -14.93
C GLY A 436 4.56 -4.13 -13.79
N VAL A 437 3.54 -3.61 -13.12
CA VAL A 437 3.64 -2.69 -12.01
C VAL A 437 2.64 -3.16 -10.96
N ILE A 438 3.09 -3.32 -9.72
CA ILE A 438 2.27 -3.71 -8.57
C ILE A 438 2.35 -2.58 -7.54
N TRP A 439 1.28 -1.82 -7.41
CA TRP A 439 1.11 -0.82 -6.36
C TRP A 439 0.76 -1.49 -5.02
N GLY A 440 1.24 -0.91 -3.92
CA GLY A 440 0.95 -1.40 -2.57
C GLY A 440 1.80 -2.59 -2.09
N ALA A 441 2.79 -3.02 -2.89
CA ALA A 441 3.86 -3.90 -2.43
C ALA A 441 5.06 -3.05 -1.97
N GLU A 442 5.68 -3.40 -0.85
CA GLU A 442 6.83 -2.68 -0.29
C GLU A 442 8.15 -3.27 -0.80
N THR A 443 8.18 -4.59 -0.96
CA THR A 443 9.31 -5.41 -1.38
C THR A 443 8.90 -6.45 -2.41
N ILE A 444 9.87 -7.05 -3.10
CA ILE A 444 9.61 -8.17 -4.03
C ILE A 444 8.97 -9.38 -3.33
N ASP A 445 9.20 -9.53 -2.03
CA ASP A 445 8.65 -10.63 -1.26
C ASP A 445 7.12 -10.52 -1.10
N ASP A 446 6.57 -9.31 -1.14
CA ASP A 446 5.12 -9.06 -1.00
C ASP A 446 4.33 -9.52 -2.22
N ILE A 447 5.02 -9.73 -3.34
CA ILE A 447 4.41 -10.21 -4.59
C ILE A 447 4.57 -11.72 -4.77
N GLU A 448 5.12 -12.45 -3.80
CA GLU A 448 5.12 -13.92 -3.77
C GLU A 448 3.77 -14.48 -3.33
N GLY A 449 3.21 -15.44 -4.08
CA GLY A 449 1.98 -16.15 -3.71
C GLY A 449 0.97 -16.36 -4.85
N ASP A 450 -0.22 -16.87 -4.47
CA ASP A 450 -1.37 -17.11 -5.35
C ASP A 450 -2.11 -15.80 -5.67
N GLY A 451 -1.69 -15.07 -6.71
CA GLY A 451 -2.40 -13.92 -7.27
C GLY A 451 -3.30 -14.31 -8.45
N GLY A 452 -3.84 -13.29 -9.13
CA GLY A 452 -4.63 -13.47 -10.35
C GLY A 452 -4.28 -12.40 -11.37
N PHE A 453 -4.39 -12.73 -12.66
CA PHE A 453 -4.47 -11.72 -13.71
C PHE A 453 -5.89 -11.70 -14.25
N TYR A 454 -6.52 -10.52 -14.21
CA TYR A 454 -7.79 -10.25 -14.86
C TYR A 454 -7.53 -9.36 -16.05
N GLY A 455 -7.62 -9.95 -17.24
CA GLY A 455 -7.26 -9.28 -18.48
C GLY A 455 -7.54 -10.15 -19.68
N GLY A 456 -7.36 -9.55 -20.84
CA GLY A 456 -7.45 -10.25 -22.10
C GLY A 456 -6.66 -9.56 -23.18
N GLY A 457 -6.03 -10.38 -24.01
CA GLY A 457 -5.30 -9.96 -25.19
C GLY A 457 -5.77 -10.75 -26.41
N GLY A 458 -5.61 -10.12 -27.57
CA GLY A 458 -5.97 -10.71 -28.85
C GLY A 458 -4.73 -10.87 -29.72
N GLY A 459 -4.54 -12.07 -30.26
CA GLY A 459 -3.55 -12.32 -31.32
C GLY A 459 -4.16 -12.17 -32.70
N LYS A 460 -3.52 -11.42 -33.60
CA LYS A 460 -3.90 -11.36 -35.03
C LYS A 460 -2.95 -12.21 -35.86
N VAL A 461 -3.50 -13.14 -36.64
CA VAL A 461 -2.74 -13.94 -37.61
C VAL A 461 -2.28 -13.07 -38.78
N ILE A 462 -1.03 -13.20 -39.16
CA ILE A 462 -0.48 -12.54 -40.35
C ILE A 462 -1.00 -13.29 -41.59
N PRO A 463 -1.72 -12.62 -42.51
CA PRO A 463 -2.28 -13.30 -43.69
C PRO A 463 -1.22 -14.05 -44.49
N GLY A 464 -1.47 -15.34 -44.74
CA GLY A 464 -0.56 -16.20 -45.52
C GLY A 464 0.60 -16.81 -44.73
N LEU A 465 0.71 -16.56 -43.43
CA LEU A 465 1.72 -17.16 -42.55
C LEU A 465 1.07 -17.81 -41.32
N PRO A 466 1.62 -18.92 -40.80
CA PRO A 466 1.15 -19.55 -39.56
C PRO A 466 1.66 -18.81 -38.30
N VAL A 467 1.75 -17.48 -38.35
CA VAL A 467 2.32 -16.63 -37.30
C VAL A 467 1.27 -15.62 -36.83
N SER A 468 1.19 -15.40 -35.51
CA SER A 468 0.35 -14.40 -34.88
C SER A 468 1.17 -13.40 -34.07
N ILE A 469 0.69 -12.17 -34.00
CA ILE A 469 1.23 -11.12 -33.11
C ILE A 469 0.09 -10.69 -32.20
N GLY A 470 0.35 -10.64 -30.89
CA GLY A 470 -0.64 -10.30 -29.88
C GLY A 470 -0.12 -9.28 -28.87
N VAL A 471 -1.06 -8.54 -28.29
CA VAL A 471 -0.83 -7.67 -27.14
C VAL A 471 -1.79 -8.10 -26.05
N THR A 472 -1.30 -8.21 -24.81
CA THR A 472 -2.10 -8.45 -23.62
C THR A 472 -2.04 -7.23 -22.70
N LEU A 473 -3.17 -6.92 -22.08
CA LEU A 473 -3.28 -5.97 -20.99
C LEU A 473 -4.01 -6.66 -19.85
N ASP A 474 -3.31 -6.83 -18.73
CA ASP A 474 -3.77 -7.59 -17.59
C ASP A 474 -3.76 -6.73 -16.33
N LEU A 475 -4.82 -6.83 -15.52
CA LEU A 475 -4.87 -6.29 -14.18
C LEU A 475 -4.39 -7.37 -13.20
N ILE A 476 -3.52 -7.01 -12.26
CA ILE A 476 -2.92 -7.93 -11.29
C ILE A 476 -3.71 -7.83 -9.99
N THR A 477 -4.26 -8.94 -9.51
CA THR A 477 -4.94 -8.98 -8.20
C THR A 477 -4.00 -9.52 -7.13
N PRO A 478 -4.17 -9.09 -5.87
CA PRO A 478 -3.30 -9.49 -4.77
C PRO A 478 -3.39 -11.00 -4.52
N PRO A 479 -2.44 -11.55 -3.75
CA PRO A 479 -2.55 -12.92 -3.27
C PRO A 479 -3.90 -13.13 -2.56
N LYS A 480 -4.51 -14.32 -2.67
CA LYS A 480 -5.84 -14.70 -2.12
C LYS A 480 -6.14 -14.32 -0.65
N ASN A 481 -5.15 -13.82 0.10
CA ASN A 481 -5.23 -13.47 1.50
C ASN A 481 -5.39 -11.95 1.78
N ILE A 482 -5.47 -11.09 0.75
CA ILE A 482 -5.76 -9.65 0.91
C ILE A 482 -7.25 -9.37 0.65
N VAL A 483 -7.87 -8.57 1.52
CA VAL A 483 -9.33 -8.49 1.74
C VAL A 483 -10.13 -7.84 0.59
N ASN A 484 -9.47 -7.22 -0.39
CA ASN A 484 -10.14 -6.66 -1.57
C ASN A 484 -9.58 -7.29 -2.83
N ASN A 485 -10.45 -7.83 -3.69
CA ASN A 485 -10.11 -8.50 -4.95
C ASN A 485 -9.75 -7.49 -6.06
N ASP A 486 -9.32 -6.30 -5.66
CA ASP A 486 -9.06 -5.17 -6.53
C ASP A 486 -7.71 -5.33 -7.22
N PRO A 487 -7.57 -4.86 -8.47
CA PRO A 487 -6.27 -4.78 -9.11
C PRO A 487 -5.26 -4.00 -8.25
N ILE A 488 -4.23 -4.69 -7.76
CA ILE A 488 -3.02 -4.11 -7.18
C ILE A 488 -1.93 -3.91 -8.21
N GLY A 489 -2.14 -4.29 -9.48
CA GLY A 489 -1.14 -4.08 -10.52
C GLY A 489 -1.69 -4.05 -11.93
N ILE A 490 -0.83 -3.69 -12.89
CA ILE A 490 -1.10 -3.75 -14.33
C ILE A 490 0.07 -4.45 -15.00
N GLN A 491 -0.19 -5.24 -16.02
CA GLN A 491 0.80 -5.89 -16.85
C GLN A 491 0.46 -5.67 -18.32
N LEU A 492 1.48 -5.33 -19.09
CA LEU A 492 1.43 -5.26 -20.54
C LEU A 492 2.32 -6.37 -21.10
N GLY A 493 1.79 -7.13 -22.04
CA GLY A 493 2.53 -8.19 -22.73
C GLY A 493 2.51 -8.00 -24.24
N GLY A 494 3.64 -8.23 -24.88
CA GLY A 494 3.75 -8.32 -26.34
C GLY A 494 4.22 -9.72 -26.73
N ASN A 495 3.42 -10.45 -27.49
CA ASN A 495 3.66 -11.86 -27.81
C ASN A 495 3.73 -12.10 -29.32
N VAL A 496 4.63 -13.00 -29.72
CA VAL A 496 4.66 -13.60 -31.07
C VAL A 496 4.41 -15.09 -30.93
N GLY A 497 3.48 -15.62 -31.72
CA GLY A 497 3.08 -17.01 -31.64
C GLY A 497 3.04 -17.72 -32.99
N TYR A 498 3.07 -19.05 -32.94
CA TYR A 498 2.87 -19.94 -34.07
C TYR A 498 1.59 -20.77 -33.84
N GLY A 499 0.56 -20.60 -34.68
CA GLY A 499 -0.74 -21.25 -34.50
C GLY A 499 -1.96 -20.39 -34.87
N LEU A 500 -3.15 -20.85 -34.48
CA LEU A 500 -4.44 -20.16 -34.67
C LEU A 500 -4.55 -18.93 -33.74
N PRO A 501 -5.48 -17.98 -34.00
CA PRO A 501 -5.68 -16.84 -33.10
C PRO A 501 -6.05 -17.33 -31.70
N TYR A 502 -5.54 -16.65 -30.67
CA TYR A 502 -5.95 -16.87 -29.29
C TYR A 502 -6.63 -15.61 -28.76
N GLU A 503 -7.66 -15.82 -27.94
CA GLU A 503 -8.20 -14.81 -27.02
C GLU A 503 -7.77 -15.26 -25.62
N SER A 504 -6.92 -14.49 -24.93
CA SER A 504 -6.67 -14.77 -23.52
C SER A 504 -7.82 -14.19 -22.70
N GLN A 505 -8.40 -14.98 -21.81
CA GLN A 505 -9.27 -14.49 -20.75
C GLN A 505 -8.81 -15.09 -19.43
N GLY A 506 -8.47 -14.20 -18.49
CA GLY A 506 -8.43 -14.40 -17.03
C GLY A 506 -7.80 -15.70 -16.51
N GLY A 507 -6.72 -15.56 -15.75
CA GLY A 507 -6.01 -16.71 -15.17
C GLY A 507 -5.50 -16.51 -13.76
N LEU A 508 -5.57 -17.58 -12.95
CA LEU A 508 -4.87 -17.63 -11.67
C LEU A 508 -3.38 -17.63 -11.94
N THR A 509 -2.64 -16.74 -11.27
CA THR A 509 -1.20 -16.64 -11.41
C THR A 509 -0.51 -16.94 -10.11
N TYR A 510 0.49 -17.78 -10.19
CA TYR A 510 1.36 -18.05 -9.07
C TYR A 510 2.72 -17.42 -9.29
N THR A 511 3.11 -16.51 -8.40
CA THR A 511 4.39 -15.80 -8.46
C THR A 511 5.31 -16.32 -7.36
N LYS A 512 6.55 -16.63 -7.72
CA LYS A 512 7.55 -17.26 -6.83
C LYS A 512 8.91 -16.62 -6.97
N ASN A 513 9.51 -16.22 -5.87
CA ASN A 513 10.90 -15.78 -5.82
C ASN A 513 11.85 -16.97 -5.86
N LEU A 514 12.71 -17.00 -6.89
CA LEU A 514 13.61 -18.13 -7.13
C LEU A 514 14.82 -18.13 -6.20
N TRP A 515 15.09 -17.03 -5.48
CA TRP A 515 16.22 -16.94 -4.56
C TRP A 515 15.89 -17.56 -3.21
N LYS A 516 14.63 -17.50 -2.77
CA LYS A 516 14.17 -18.11 -1.51
C LYS A 516 14.11 -19.64 -1.55
N GLU A 517 13.73 -20.24 -2.68
CA GLU A 517 13.64 -21.71 -2.79
C GLU A 517 15.04 -22.37 -2.64
N ASN A 518 16.10 -21.71 -3.09
CA ASN A 518 17.48 -22.18 -2.91
C ASN A 518 17.97 -22.10 -1.45
N TYR A 519 17.28 -21.33 -0.60
CA TYR A 519 17.60 -21.18 0.83
C TYR A 519 16.86 -22.18 1.73
N ILE A 520 15.66 -22.63 1.32
CA ILE A 520 14.82 -23.56 2.10
C ILE A 520 14.96 -25.02 1.63
N LYS A 521 15.37 -25.26 0.38
CA LYS A 521 15.62 -26.60 -0.15
C LYS A 521 17.07 -26.75 -0.57
N GLY A 522 17.91 -27.19 0.36
CA GLY A 522 19.06 -27.98 -0.05
C GLY A 522 18.54 -29.15 -0.89
N GLN A 523 18.98 -29.21 -2.16
CA GLN A 523 18.72 -30.21 -3.21
C GLN A 523 17.83 -29.73 -4.37
N MET A 524 18.50 -29.36 -5.47
CA MET A 524 17.97 -29.47 -6.83
C MET A 524 17.90 -30.95 -7.26
N ASN A 525 16.82 -31.30 -7.97
CA ASN A 525 16.78 -32.07 -9.23
C ASN A 525 15.30 -32.13 -9.69
N THR A 526 14.91 -31.99 -10.95
CA THR A 526 15.55 -32.24 -12.25
C THR A 526 15.11 -31.21 -13.30
N PHE A 527 16.05 -30.36 -13.72
CA PHE A 527 16.29 -29.78 -15.06
C PHE A 527 17.18 -28.55 -14.84
N GLY A 528 18.49 -28.79 -14.88
CA GLY A 528 19.50 -27.92 -14.27
C GLY A 528 19.88 -26.69 -15.10
N TYR A 529 20.25 -25.63 -14.37
CA TYR A 529 21.50 -24.90 -14.59
C TYR A 529 22.09 -24.56 -13.21
N TYR A 530 23.34 -24.96 -13.00
CA TYR A 530 24.13 -24.72 -11.79
C TYR A 530 24.92 -23.43 -11.98
N ILE A 531 24.70 -22.43 -11.12
CA ILE A 531 25.64 -21.31 -10.96
C ILE A 531 26.32 -21.57 -9.60
N GLY A 532 27.65 -21.67 -9.62
CA GLY A 532 28.47 -22.22 -8.54
C GLY A 532 28.41 -21.48 -7.20
N PRO A 533 29.23 -21.90 -6.21
CA PRO A 533 29.10 -21.46 -4.82
C PRO A 533 29.29 -19.95 -4.69
N ILE A 534 28.30 -19.27 -4.11
CA ILE A 534 28.38 -17.87 -3.72
C ILE A 534 29.00 -17.80 -2.31
N PRO A 535 30.04 -16.98 -2.07
CA PRO A 535 30.73 -16.88 -0.78
C PRO A 535 29.82 -16.44 0.38
N GLN A 536 30.21 -16.83 1.59
CA GLN A 536 29.43 -16.84 2.83
C GLN A 536 29.13 -15.46 3.47
N ASP A 537 29.31 -14.35 2.75
CA ASP A 537 29.36 -12.99 3.35
C ASP A 537 28.15 -12.09 2.99
N TYR A 538 27.01 -12.66 2.57
CA TYR A 538 25.86 -11.90 2.02
C TYR A 538 24.91 -11.22 3.01
N PHE A 539 25.19 -11.22 4.32
CA PHE A 539 24.31 -10.60 5.32
C PHE A 539 24.64 -9.13 5.63
N THR A 540 25.16 -8.37 4.66
CA THR A 540 25.26 -6.91 4.79
C THR A 540 24.89 -6.26 3.46
N PRO A 541 23.83 -5.43 3.39
CA PRO A 541 23.51 -4.70 2.17
C PRO A 541 24.57 -3.62 1.98
N ARG A 542 25.65 -3.94 1.27
CA ARG A 542 26.61 -2.94 0.81
C ARG A 542 26.09 -2.36 -0.49
N ARG A 543 25.57 -1.13 -0.41
CA ARG A 543 25.18 -0.22 -1.51
C ARG A 543 26.37 0.26 -2.36
N ASP A 544 27.45 -0.51 -2.42
CA ASP A 544 28.73 -0.10 -3.00
C ASP A 544 28.86 -0.60 -4.46
N TYR A 545 27.85 -1.29 -4.99
CA TYR A 545 27.94 -1.96 -6.29
C TYR A 545 27.87 -0.98 -7.49
N PRO A 546 28.78 -1.10 -8.48
CA PRO A 546 28.89 -0.17 -9.62
C PRO A 546 27.64 -0.03 -10.49
N MET A 547 26.75 -1.03 -10.53
CA MET A 547 25.54 -0.98 -11.35
C MET A 547 24.53 0.08 -10.91
N TYR A 548 24.48 0.41 -9.61
CA TYR A 548 23.61 1.49 -9.11
C TYR A 548 24.10 2.88 -9.51
N LYS A 549 25.41 3.05 -9.78
CA LYS A 549 25.95 4.32 -10.30
C LYS A 549 25.84 4.44 -11.82
N ALA A 550 25.74 3.32 -12.54
CA ALA A 550 25.73 3.31 -13.99
C ALA A 550 24.35 3.64 -14.58
N TYR A 551 23.27 3.12 -14.00
CA TYR A 551 21.91 3.33 -14.54
C TYR A 551 21.40 4.76 -14.31
N ASP A 552 21.74 5.38 -13.17
CA ASP A 552 21.47 6.80 -12.90
C ASP A 552 22.36 7.77 -13.69
N SER A 553 23.39 7.31 -14.41
CA SER A 553 24.39 8.19 -15.05
C SER A 553 24.28 8.29 -16.57
N ILE A 554 23.91 7.21 -17.25
CA ILE A 554 23.89 7.16 -18.73
C ILE A 554 22.65 7.89 -19.30
N TYR A 555 21.55 7.92 -18.55
CA TYR A 555 20.27 8.52 -18.96
C TYR A 555 20.32 10.07 -18.95
N TYR A 556 20.89 10.69 -17.92
CA TYR A 556 20.93 12.15 -17.78
C TYR A 556 21.98 12.83 -18.67
N GLU A 557 23.09 12.14 -18.99
CA GLU A 557 24.12 12.66 -19.92
C GLU A 557 23.61 12.68 -21.38
N THR A 558 22.79 11.69 -21.76
CA THR A 558 22.31 11.54 -23.14
C THR A 558 21.10 12.41 -23.49
N HIS A 559 20.25 12.78 -22.52
CA HIS A 559 18.99 13.49 -22.79
C HIS A 559 18.91 14.93 -22.24
N TYR A 560 19.69 15.30 -21.21
CA TYR A 560 19.57 16.61 -20.56
C TYR A 560 20.88 17.44 -20.58
N GLY A 561 21.99 16.90 -21.09
CA GLY A 561 23.22 17.66 -21.36
C GLY A 561 24.08 18.05 -20.14
N TRP A 562 23.87 17.38 -19.00
CA TRP A 562 24.61 17.67 -17.76
C TRP A 562 26.00 17.05 -17.76
N LYS A 563 27.03 17.86 -17.48
CA LYS A 563 28.40 17.41 -17.19
C LYS A 563 28.75 17.72 -15.73
N TYR A 564 29.14 16.71 -14.95
CA TYR A 564 29.61 16.90 -13.57
C TYR A 564 31.16 16.80 -13.41
N PRO A 565 31.76 17.45 -12.38
CA PRO A 565 33.15 17.90 -12.33
C PRO A 565 34.24 16.86 -11.97
N TRP A 566 33.96 15.55 -12.01
CA TRP A 566 34.94 14.53 -11.60
C TRP A 566 35.77 13.93 -12.76
N GLN A 567 35.65 14.44 -13.99
CA GLN A 567 36.37 13.95 -15.18
C GLN A 567 37.90 14.23 -15.22
N ASN A 568 38.55 14.56 -14.09
CA ASN A 568 40.01 14.78 -14.05
C ASN A 568 40.78 13.83 -13.13
N ILE A 569 40.15 12.77 -12.62
CA ILE A 569 40.86 11.76 -11.82
C ILE A 569 40.39 10.37 -12.24
N PHE A 570 40.93 9.89 -13.36
CA PHE A 570 41.49 8.56 -13.65
C PHE A 570 41.54 8.32 -15.15
#